data_AF-A0A0V0VZR4-F1
#
_entry.id   AF-A0A0V0VZR4-F1
#
_cell.length_a   1.000
_cell.length_b   1.000
_cell.length_c   1.000
_cell.angle_alpha   90.00
_cell.angle_beta   90.00
_cell.angle_gamma   90.00
#
_symmetry.space_group_name_H-M   'P 1'
#
loop_
_entity.id
_entity.type
_entity.pdbx_description
1 polymer ?
#
loop_
_entity_poly.entity_id
_entity_poly.type
_entity_poly.pdbx_seq_one_letter_code
_entity_poly.pdbx_strand_id
1 'polypeptide(L)'
;MHILKKCIILATVALLQCNGEDASTENSYLASRAGEVLFRVSQKGNYGLFKIVTQVTSVVRNSTVTVFQANVADSNCRVAGSPHRSYEAVAENCHPTSDPLKCTILYYFGNPLLSEVKCESLVPLVTLKKEEQLGKFVEYNGTDPKVIEKVQEAVFDFDQREKSKKYRKVATVQWGATRGILTTFDVTLEKTNCKTVSRSFETYKNILERCDGTGVTQKCIVQYKFYDTKTSDVVC
;
A
#
# COMPACT_ATOMS: atom_id res chain seq x y z
N MET A 1 -12.06 -47.29 -22.73
CA MET A 1 -13.50 -47.12 -22.45
C MET A 1 -13.93 -45.82 -23.12
N HIS A 2 -14.56 -45.91 -24.29
CA HIS A 2 -14.99 -44.77 -25.09
C HIS A 2 -16.19 -44.07 -24.44
N ILE A 3 -16.06 -42.79 -24.12
CA ILE A 3 -17.21 -41.93 -23.80
C ILE A 3 -17.46 -41.02 -24.99
N LEU A 4 -18.43 -41.41 -25.81
CA LEU A 4 -18.95 -40.66 -26.94
C LEU A 4 -19.68 -39.40 -26.41
N LYS A 5 -19.16 -38.20 -26.67
CA LYS A 5 -19.89 -36.94 -26.47
C LYS A 5 -21.00 -36.88 -27.54
N LYS A 6 -22.27 -36.96 -27.12
CA LYS A 6 -23.43 -36.74 -28.01
C LYS A 6 -23.59 -35.24 -28.25
N CYS A 7 -23.26 -34.77 -29.46
CA CYS A 7 -23.70 -33.48 -29.96
C CYS A 7 -25.15 -33.61 -30.47
N ILE A 8 -26.06 -32.77 -30.00
CA ILE A 8 -27.40 -32.63 -30.58
C ILE A 8 -27.28 -31.68 -31.77
N ILE A 9 -27.54 -32.20 -32.98
CA ILE A 9 -27.60 -31.42 -34.21
C ILE A 9 -29.04 -30.94 -34.38
N LEU A 10 -29.31 -29.67 -34.08
CA LEU A 10 -30.52 -28.99 -34.56
C LEU A 10 -30.12 -28.17 -35.78
N ALA A 11 -30.48 -28.70 -36.95
CA ALA A 11 -30.28 -28.04 -38.23
C ALA A 11 -31.34 -26.94 -38.40
N THR A 12 -30.98 -25.70 -38.08
CA THR A 12 -31.35 -24.46 -38.80
C THR A 12 -30.72 -23.29 -38.06
N VAL A 13 -29.81 -22.58 -38.73
CA VAL A 13 -29.01 -21.43 -38.25
C VAL A 13 -27.90 -21.83 -37.25
N ALA A 14 -26.74 -22.22 -37.80
CA ALA A 14 -25.58 -22.67 -37.04
C ALA A 14 -24.91 -21.51 -36.26
N LEU A 15 -25.36 -21.29 -35.02
CA LEU A 15 -24.46 -20.89 -33.93
C LEU A 15 -23.91 -22.19 -33.33
N LEU A 16 -22.69 -22.57 -33.70
CA LEU A 16 -21.93 -23.56 -32.94
C LEU A 16 -21.61 -22.95 -31.58
N GLN A 17 -22.46 -23.16 -30.59
CA GLN A 17 -22.06 -23.07 -29.19
C GLN A 17 -21.62 -24.45 -28.73
N CYS A 18 -20.34 -24.76 -28.97
CA CYS A 18 -19.64 -25.78 -28.21
C CYS A 18 -19.36 -25.21 -26.81
N ASN A 19 -20.38 -25.15 -25.94
CA ASN A 19 -20.16 -24.86 -24.52
C ASN A 19 -19.53 -26.09 -23.88
N GLY A 20 -18.22 -26.03 -23.75
CA GLY A 20 -17.39 -27.03 -23.10
C GLY A 20 -15.99 -26.48 -22.89
N GLU A 21 -15.86 -25.23 -22.44
CA GLU A 21 -14.66 -24.82 -21.71
C GLU A 21 -14.87 -25.28 -20.26
N ASP A 22 -14.04 -26.23 -19.81
CA ASP A 22 -14.09 -26.71 -18.44
C ASP A 22 -13.87 -25.52 -17.50
N ALA A 23 -14.66 -25.41 -16.42
CA ALA A 23 -14.55 -24.30 -15.46
C ALA A 23 -13.13 -24.10 -14.88
N SER A 24 -12.30 -25.14 -14.94
CA SER A 24 -10.87 -25.10 -14.59
C SER A 24 -10.03 -24.27 -15.56
N THR A 25 -10.33 -24.31 -16.86
CA THR A 25 -9.60 -23.60 -17.91
C THR A 25 -9.92 -22.10 -17.88
N GLU A 26 -11.19 -21.75 -17.64
CA GLU A 26 -11.62 -20.35 -17.48
C GLU A 26 -11.02 -19.71 -16.23
N ASN A 27 -11.03 -20.41 -15.09
CA ASN A 27 -10.44 -19.91 -13.85
C ASN A 27 -8.91 -19.72 -13.96
N SER A 28 -8.22 -20.64 -14.65
CA SER A 28 -6.78 -20.53 -14.93
C SER A 28 -6.47 -19.29 -15.79
N TYR A 29 -7.24 -19.05 -16.85
CA TYR A 29 -7.08 -17.87 -17.69
C TYR A 29 -7.29 -16.55 -16.92
N LEU A 30 -8.32 -16.50 -16.08
CA LEU A 30 -8.62 -15.32 -15.25
C LEU A 30 -7.53 -15.07 -14.20
N ALA A 31 -6.98 -16.13 -13.59
CA ALA A 31 -5.89 -16.04 -12.63
C ALA A 31 -4.60 -15.51 -13.29
N SER A 32 -4.25 -16.00 -14.49
CA SER A 32 -3.10 -15.49 -15.24
C SER A 32 -3.24 -14.01 -15.58
N ARG A 33 -4.44 -13.57 -15.98
CA ARG A 33 -4.70 -12.16 -16.31
C ARG A 33 -4.63 -11.23 -15.10
N ALA A 34 -5.17 -11.66 -13.97
CA ALA A 34 -5.04 -10.94 -12.70
C ALA A 34 -3.57 -10.92 -12.22
N GLY A 35 -2.85 -12.02 -12.41
CA GLY A 35 -1.44 -12.18 -12.07
C GLY A 35 -0.52 -11.26 -12.86
N GLU A 36 -0.77 -11.09 -14.16
CA GLU A 36 0.03 -10.20 -15.02
C GLU A 36 -0.02 -8.74 -14.56
N VAL A 37 -1.16 -8.30 -14.00
CA VAL A 37 -1.28 -6.99 -13.36
C VAL A 37 -0.41 -6.91 -12.10
N LEU A 38 -0.51 -7.92 -11.22
CA LEU A 38 0.30 -7.98 -10.00
C LEU A 38 1.80 -7.97 -10.29
N PHE A 39 2.22 -8.74 -11.28
CA PHE A 39 3.62 -8.84 -11.70
C PHE A 39 4.20 -7.47 -12.07
N ARG A 40 3.48 -6.69 -12.85
CA ARG A 40 3.94 -5.37 -13.30
C ARG A 40 3.91 -4.32 -12.20
N VAL A 41 2.90 -4.37 -11.32
CA VAL A 41 2.85 -3.51 -10.13
C VAL A 41 4.03 -3.82 -9.21
N SER A 42 4.32 -5.10 -8.96
CA SER A 42 5.49 -5.54 -8.20
C SER A 42 6.79 -5.04 -8.82
N GLN A 43 7.00 -5.21 -10.13
CA GLN A 43 8.19 -4.72 -10.82
C GLN A 43 8.39 -3.21 -10.73
N LYS A 44 7.32 -2.42 -10.85
CA LYS A 44 7.38 -0.96 -10.72
C LYS A 44 7.85 -0.53 -9.32
N GLY A 45 7.50 -1.29 -8.29
CA GLY A 45 7.99 -1.07 -6.93
C GLY A 45 9.48 -1.38 -6.78
N ASN A 46 10.00 -2.41 -7.47
CA ASN A 46 11.39 -2.87 -7.40
C ASN A 46 11.87 -3.24 -5.97
N TYR A 47 10.95 -3.68 -5.10
CA TYR A 47 11.27 -4.22 -3.79
C TYR A 47 10.19 -5.23 -3.36
N GLY A 48 10.51 -6.09 -2.39
CA GLY A 48 9.59 -7.10 -1.87
C GLY A 48 9.59 -8.42 -2.66
N LEU A 49 8.52 -9.19 -2.47
CA LEU A 49 8.31 -10.51 -3.07
C LEU A 49 7.27 -10.41 -4.18
N PHE A 50 7.37 -11.28 -5.19
CA PHE A 50 6.30 -11.42 -6.18
C PHE A 50 5.05 -11.97 -5.51
N LYS A 51 3.90 -11.54 -6.02
CA LYS A 51 2.59 -11.98 -5.56
C LYS A 51 2.00 -13.00 -6.51
N ILE A 52 1.40 -14.06 -5.97
CA ILE A 52 0.76 -15.14 -6.71
C ILE A 52 -0.73 -15.13 -6.42
N VAL A 53 -1.55 -15.17 -7.48
CA VAL A 53 -2.99 -15.36 -7.38
C VAL A 53 -3.26 -16.82 -7.03
N THR A 54 -3.80 -17.08 -5.85
CA THR A 54 -4.15 -18.45 -5.43
C THR A 54 -5.56 -18.82 -5.88
N GLN A 55 -6.47 -17.85 -5.95
CA GLN A 55 -7.85 -18.07 -6.38
C GLN A 55 -8.48 -16.77 -6.87
N VAL A 56 -9.21 -16.79 -7.98
CA VAL A 56 -10.11 -15.69 -8.37
C VAL A 56 -11.48 -15.96 -7.78
N THR A 57 -12.01 -15.03 -6.98
CA THR A 57 -13.30 -15.19 -6.29
C THR A 57 -14.45 -14.61 -7.09
N SER A 58 -14.24 -13.49 -7.78
CA SER A 58 -15.22 -12.90 -8.70
C SER A 58 -14.57 -12.00 -9.74
N VAL A 59 -15.25 -11.82 -10.86
CA VAL A 59 -14.83 -10.90 -11.93
C VAL A 59 -16.02 -10.07 -12.36
N VAL A 60 -15.88 -8.75 -12.31
CA VAL A 60 -16.87 -7.80 -12.82
C VAL A 60 -16.27 -7.07 -14.01
N ARG A 61 -16.95 -7.14 -15.16
CA ARG A 61 -16.52 -6.48 -16.39
C ARG A 61 -17.43 -5.30 -16.68
N ASN A 62 -16.85 -4.12 -16.77
CA ASN A 62 -17.49 -2.93 -17.32
C ASN A 62 -16.77 -2.56 -18.64
N SER A 63 -17.33 -1.64 -19.43
CA SER A 63 -16.78 -1.19 -20.73
C SER A 63 -15.34 -0.70 -20.65
N THR A 64 -14.91 -0.21 -19.49
CA THR A 64 -13.63 0.49 -19.29
C THR A 64 -12.68 -0.25 -18.33
N VAL A 65 -13.23 -0.96 -17.35
CA VAL A 65 -12.46 -1.59 -16.27
C VAL A 65 -12.96 -3.02 -16.04
N THR A 66 -12.00 -3.95 -15.92
CA THR A 66 -12.26 -5.28 -15.37
C THR A 66 -11.77 -5.30 -13.92
N VAL A 67 -12.66 -5.62 -13.00
CA VAL A 67 -12.35 -5.73 -11.57
C VAL A 67 -12.29 -7.21 -11.22
N PHE A 68 -11.12 -7.65 -10.76
CA PHE A 68 -10.95 -8.98 -10.19
C PHE A 68 -10.97 -8.88 -8.68
N GLN A 69 -11.78 -9.71 -8.03
CA GLN A 69 -11.59 -10.07 -6.63
C GLN A 69 -10.83 -11.39 -6.61
N ALA A 70 -9.69 -11.41 -5.91
CA ALA A 70 -8.81 -12.56 -5.90
C ALA A 70 -8.12 -12.73 -4.55
N ASN A 71 -7.86 -13.96 -4.15
CA ASN A 71 -6.95 -14.29 -3.07
C ASN A 71 -5.52 -14.30 -3.61
N VAL A 72 -4.63 -13.56 -2.94
CA VAL A 72 -3.26 -13.32 -3.39
C VAL A 72 -2.31 -13.55 -2.23
N ALA A 73 -1.25 -14.33 -2.47
CA ALA A 73 -0.20 -14.61 -1.49
C ALA A 73 1.15 -14.05 -1.95
N ASP A 74 2.01 -13.71 -1.01
CA ASP A 74 3.43 -13.46 -1.30
C ASP A 74 4.10 -14.78 -1.69
N SER A 75 5.09 -14.70 -2.57
CA SER A 75 5.87 -15.85 -3.02
C SER A 75 7.27 -15.88 -2.43
N ASN A 76 7.96 -17.00 -2.57
CA ASN A 76 9.38 -17.13 -2.22
C ASN A 76 10.35 -16.38 -3.17
N CYS A 77 9.85 -15.76 -4.26
CA CYS A 77 10.68 -15.05 -5.24
C CYS A 77 10.73 -13.55 -4.98
N ARG A 78 11.95 -13.00 -4.94
CA ARG A 78 12.17 -11.54 -4.83
C ARG A 78 11.95 -10.85 -6.16
N VAL A 79 11.43 -9.63 -6.10
CA VAL A 79 11.26 -8.76 -7.27
C VAL A 79 12.60 -8.17 -7.72
N ALA A 80 13.35 -7.61 -6.78
CA ALA A 80 14.62 -6.95 -7.07
C ALA A 80 15.67 -7.96 -7.54
N GLY A 81 16.27 -7.70 -8.70
CA GLY A 81 17.29 -8.57 -9.30
C GLY A 81 16.73 -9.89 -9.85
N SER A 82 15.41 -10.02 -9.99
CA SER A 82 14.79 -11.23 -10.53
C SER A 82 15.06 -11.43 -12.02
N PRO A 83 15.31 -12.67 -12.48
CA PRO A 83 15.36 -13.00 -13.90
C PRO A 83 13.98 -13.17 -14.55
N HIS A 84 12.88 -13.20 -13.78
CA HIS A 84 11.54 -13.50 -14.31
C HIS A 84 10.99 -12.35 -15.15
N ARG A 85 10.52 -12.68 -16.37
CA ARG A 85 10.04 -11.70 -17.38
C ARG A 85 8.53 -11.67 -17.57
N SER A 86 7.80 -12.62 -17.00
CA SER A 86 6.34 -12.65 -17.03
C SER A 86 5.77 -13.25 -15.76
N TYR A 87 4.47 -13.06 -15.54
CA TYR A 87 3.78 -13.68 -14.42
C TYR A 87 3.78 -15.21 -14.51
N GLU A 88 3.67 -15.79 -15.71
CA GLU A 88 3.70 -17.25 -15.89
C GLU A 88 5.01 -17.84 -15.38
N ALA A 89 6.15 -17.22 -15.69
CA ALA A 89 7.45 -17.64 -15.19
C ALA A 89 7.52 -17.57 -13.65
N VAL A 90 6.86 -16.61 -13.03
CA VAL A 90 6.75 -16.54 -11.55
C VAL A 90 5.83 -17.65 -11.05
N ALA A 91 4.65 -17.83 -11.64
CA ALA A 91 3.67 -18.84 -11.20
C ALA A 91 4.20 -20.28 -11.31
N GLU A 92 5.08 -20.56 -12.28
CA GLU A 92 5.69 -21.87 -12.47
C GLU A 92 6.88 -22.13 -11.53
N ASN A 93 7.68 -21.10 -11.23
CA ASN A 93 8.96 -21.27 -10.53
C ASN A 93 8.93 -20.81 -9.07
N CYS A 94 7.89 -20.07 -8.68
CA CYS A 94 7.75 -19.48 -7.36
C CYS A 94 6.55 -20.09 -6.64
N HIS A 95 6.65 -20.18 -5.31
CA HIS A 95 5.66 -20.82 -4.47
C HIS A 95 5.10 -19.83 -3.44
N PRO A 96 3.79 -19.86 -3.14
CA PRO A 96 3.20 -19.06 -2.08
C PRO A 96 3.84 -19.33 -0.72
N THR A 97 4.19 -18.27 0.02
CA THR A 97 4.80 -18.34 1.36
C THR A 97 3.96 -17.65 2.43
N SER A 98 2.91 -16.93 2.05
CA SER A 98 2.00 -16.27 2.99
C SER A 98 0.59 -16.81 2.89
N ASP A 99 -0.21 -16.56 3.93
CA ASP A 99 -1.65 -16.73 3.85
C ASP A 99 -2.23 -15.82 2.75
N PRO A 100 -3.21 -16.31 1.95
CA PRO A 100 -3.81 -15.51 0.91
C PRO A 100 -4.62 -14.34 1.46
N LEU A 101 -4.34 -13.13 0.95
CA LEU A 101 -5.09 -11.91 1.21
C LEU A 101 -6.13 -11.70 0.12
N LYS A 102 -7.32 -11.24 0.49
CA LYS A 102 -8.31 -10.80 -0.51
C LYS A 102 -7.83 -9.50 -1.14
N CYS A 103 -7.82 -9.43 -2.46
CA CYS A 103 -7.40 -8.26 -3.20
C CYS A 103 -8.38 -7.91 -4.30
N THR A 104 -8.58 -6.60 -4.48
CA THR A 104 -9.25 -5.99 -5.61
C THR A 104 -8.20 -5.53 -6.61
N ILE A 105 -8.23 -6.09 -7.81
CA ILE A 105 -7.31 -5.78 -8.91
C ILE A 105 -8.11 -5.10 -10.02
N LEU A 106 -7.75 -3.85 -10.32
CA LEU A 106 -8.41 -3.01 -11.32
C LEU A 106 -7.59 -3.02 -12.61
N TYR A 107 -8.13 -3.60 -13.67
CA TYR A 107 -7.48 -3.69 -14.97
C TYR A 107 -8.18 -2.80 -16.00
N TYR A 108 -7.52 -1.72 -16.42
CA TYR A 108 -8.09 -0.70 -17.31
C TYR A 108 -7.69 -0.93 -18.76
N PHE A 109 -8.66 -0.98 -19.68
CA PHE A 109 -8.45 -1.01 -21.15
C PHE A 109 -7.46 -2.06 -21.69
N GLY A 110 -7.29 -3.20 -21.02
CA GLY A 110 -6.27 -4.15 -21.49
C GLY A 110 -4.83 -3.70 -21.22
N ASN A 111 -4.62 -2.56 -20.54
CA ASN A 111 -3.32 -1.96 -20.28
C ASN A 111 -2.91 -2.15 -18.80
N PRO A 112 -1.95 -3.04 -18.53
CA PRO A 112 -1.50 -3.30 -17.17
C PRO A 112 -0.79 -2.13 -16.49
N LEU A 113 -0.31 -1.12 -17.24
CA LEU A 113 0.44 0.02 -16.69
C LEU A 113 -0.43 1.04 -15.97
N LEU A 114 -1.73 1.05 -16.27
CA LEU A 114 -2.73 1.91 -15.63
C LEU A 114 -3.47 1.19 -14.50
N SER A 115 -3.08 -0.05 -14.21
CA SER A 115 -3.80 -0.92 -13.30
C SER A 115 -3.43 -0.69 -11.84
N GLU A 116 -4.40 -0.87 -10.95
CA GLU A 116 -4.25 -0.66 -9.51
C GLU A 116 -4.58 -1.95 -8.74
N VAL A 117 -3.89 -2.17 -7.62
CA VAL A 117 -4.10 -3.33 -6.75
C VAL A 117 -4.33 -2.85 -5.33
N LYS A 118 -5.45 -3.26 -4.74
CA LYS A 118 -5.81 -2.97 -3.34
C LYS A 118 -6.10 -4.28 -2.62
N CYS A 119 -5.22 -4.67 -1.71
CA CYS A 119 -5.43 -5.86 -0.88
C CYS A 119 -6.09 -5.49 0.44
N GLU A 120 -7.19 -6.18 0.78
CA GLU A 120 -7.68 -6.29 2.14
C GLU A 120 -6.55 -6.92 2.96
N SER A 121 -5.92 -6.10 3.79
CA SER A 121 -5.06 -6.65 4.83
C SER A 121 -5.93 -7.58 5.67
N LEU A 122 -5.45 -8.81 5.92
CA LEU A 122 -6.00 -9.64 6.98
C LEU A 122 -5.77 -8.89 8.29
N VAL A 123 -6.70 -8.00 8.61
CA VAL A 123 -6.97 -7.51 9.94
C VAL A 123 -8.30 -8.12 10.36
N PRO A 124 -8.36 -9.40 10.76
CA PRO A 124 -9.29 -9.75 11.81
C PRO A 124 -8.88 -8.94 13.04
N LEU A 125 -9.88 -8.37 13.73
CA LEU A 125 -9.76 -7.98 15.14
C LEU A 125 -9.34 -9.22 15.95
N VAL A 126 -8.04 -9.49 16.01
CA VAL A 126 -7.41 -10.37 17.00
C VAL A 126 -6.21 -9.59 17.52
N THR A 127 -6.48 -8.83 18.57
CA THR A 127 -5.58 -8.66 19.70
C THR A 127 -4.72 -9.93 19.87
N LEU A 128 -3.40 -9.78 19.83
CA LEU A 128 -2.37 -10.79 20.18
C LEU A 128 -2.06 -11.86 19.12
N LYS A 129 -1.13 -11.53 18.19
CA LYS A 129 0.09 -12.32 17.84
C LYS A 129 0.95 -11.64 16.77
N LYS A 130 1.18 -10.33 16.91
CA LYS A 130 2.20 -9.56 16.15
C LYS A 130 3.15 -8.82 17.10
N GLU A 131 3.34 -9.38 18.29
CA GLU A 131 4.21 -8.84 19.35
C GLU A 131 5.58 -9.51 19.42
N GLU A 132 5.77 -10.69 18.82
CA GLU A 132 7.07 -11.38 18.91
C GLU A 132 8.11 -10.93 17.87
N GLN A 133 7.79 -10.05 16.91
CA GLN A 133 8.76 -9.61 15.89
C GLN A 133 8.82 -8.12 15.57
N LEU A 134 7.97 -7.27 16.17
CA LEU A 134 8.13 -5.82 16.10
C LEU A 134 8.53 -5.35 17.49
N GLY A 135 9.78 -4.91 17.66
CA GLY A 135 10.29 -4.38 18.92
C GLY A 135 9.30 -3.44 19.61
N LYS A 136 9.36 -3.42 20.94
CA LYS A 136 8.50 -2.71 21.91
C LYS A 136 7.50 -1.73 21.27
N PHE A 137 6.23 -2.12 21.22
CA PHE A 137 5.14 -1.17 20.97
C PHE A 137 5.06 -0.21 22.16
N VAL A 138 5.16 1.08 21.89
CA VAL A 138 5.07 2.14 22.91
C VAL A 138 4.06 3.15 22.41
N GLU A 139 2.94 3.26 23.11
CA GLU A 139 1.99 4.34 22.89
C GLU A 139 2.41 5.59 23.67
N TYR A 140 2.22 6.74 23.06
CA TYR A 140 2.56 8.04 23.62
C TYR A 140 1.30 8.81 23.95
N ASN A 141 1.31 9.47 25.11
CA ASN A 141 0.30 10.45 25.42
C ASN A 141 0.56 11.73 24.62
N GLY A 142 -0.37 12.11 23.74
CA GLY A 142 -0.29 13.34 22.94
C GLY A 142 -0.28 14.63 23.76
N THR A 143 -0.60 14.58 25.06
CA THR A 143 -0.48 15.72 25.98
C THR A 143 0.84 15.76 26.75
N ASP A 144 1.71 14.76 26.60
CA ASP A 144 3.04 14.77 27.23
C ASP A 144 3.92 15.85 26.57
N PRO A 145 4.44 16.82 27.34
CA PRO A 145 5.30 17.88 26.81
C PRO A 145 6.51 17.37 26.02
N LYS A 146 7.10 16.23 26.42
CA LYS A 146 8.25 15.64 25.71
C LYS A 146 7.86 15.07 24.35
N VAL A 147 6.64 14.54 24.25
CA VAL A 147 6.08 14.02 22.99
C VAL A 147 5.79 15.18 22.05
N ILE A 148 5.14 16.23 22.55
CA ILE A 148 4.86 17.44 21.79
C ILE A 148 6.16 18.07 21.28
N GLU A 149 7.18 18.19 22.12
CA GLU A 149 8.51 18.71 21.75
C GLU A 149 9.13 17.89 20.60
N LYS A 150 9.07 16.56 20.67
CA LYS A 150 9.59 15.67 19.62
C LYS A 150 8.84 15.76 18.30
N VAL A 151 7.52 15.90 18.36
CA VAL A 151 6.70 16.10 17.16
C VAL A 151 7.01 17.45 16.51
N GLN A 152 7.18 18.50 17.31
CA GLN A 152 7.57 19.83 16.82
C GLN A 152 8.94 19.81 16.14
N GLU A 153 9.92 19.13 16.73
CA GLU A 153 11.25 18.92 16.16
C GLU A 153 11.16 18.17 14.81
N ALA A 154 10.38 17.08 14.74
CA ALA A 154 10.19 16.30 13.51
C ALA A 154 9.54 17.12 12.38
N VAL A 155 8.54 17.93 12.68
CA VAL A 155 7.89 18.81 11.69
C VAL A 155 8.86 19.88 11.20
N PHE A 156 9.63 20.50 12.12
CA PHE A 156 10.64 21.48 11.76
C PHE A 156 11.72 20.90 10.84
N ASP A 157 12.26 19.73 11.20
CA ASP A 157 13.28 19.04 10.41
C ASP A 157 12.77 18.75 8.99
N PHE A 158 11.52 18.30 8.86
CA PHE A 158 10.88 18.10 7.55
C PHE A 158 10.75 19.40 6.77
N ASP A 159 10.20 20.45 7.39
CA ASP A 159 9.98 21.75 6.74
C ASP A 159 11.30 22.42 6.33
N GLN A 160 12.40 22.12 7.00
CA GLN A 160 13.73 22.60 6.63
C GLN A 160 14.26 21.91 5.35
N ARG A 161 13.92 20.62 5.17
CA ARG A 161 14.29 19.84 3.97
C ARG A 161 13.39 20.14 2.76
N GLU A 162 12.14 20.50 3.00
CA GLU A 162 11.18 20.82 1.95
C GLU A 162 11.61 22.01 1.08
N LYS A 163 11.23 22.00 -0.21
CA LYS A 163 11.61 23.09 -1.13
C LYS A 163 10.95 24.42 -0.77
N SER A 164 9.73 24.38 -0.24
CA SER A 164 8.98 25.58 0.14
C SER A 164 9.57 26.29 1.36
N LYS A 165 10.26 25.53 2.23
CA LYS A 165 10.90 26.00 3.47
C LYS A 165 9.97 26.87 4.33
N LYS A 166 8.68 26.54 4.33
CA LYS A 166 7.67 27.20 5.18
C LYS A 166 7.46 26.36 6.41
N TYR A 167 7.52 27.02 7.57
CA TYR A 167 7.29 26.36 8.84
C TYR A 167 5.79 26.07 9.03
N ARG A 168 5.49 24.90 9.58
CA ARG A 168 4.17 24.51 10.06
C ARG A 168 4.25 24.31 11.57
N LYS A 169 3.29 24.90 12.28
CA LYS A 169 3.22 24.83 13.74
C LYS A 169 2.38 23.64 14.15
N VAL A 170 2.81 22.88 15.16
CA VAL A 170 1.98 21.81 15.73
C VAL A 170 0.91 22.43 16.61
N ALA A 171 -0.36 22.27 16.25
CA ALA A 171 -1.49 22.74 17.05
C ALA A 171 -1.88 21.70 18.10
N THR A 172 -2.04 20.43 17.70
CA THR A 172 -2.41 19.34 18.61
C THR A 172 -1.78 18.02 18.17
N VAL A 173 -1.41 17.17 19.12
CA VAL A 173 -1.05 15.76 18.89
C VAL A 173 -2.22 14.90 19.39
N GLN A 174 -2.84 14.15 18.49
CA GLN A 174 -4.04 13.34 18.79
C GLN A 174 -3.65 11.96 19.28
N TRP A 175 -2.73 11.32 18.57
CA TRP A 175 -2.28 9.96 18.85
C TRP A 175 -0.82 9.80 18.44
N GLY A 176 -0.10 8.90 19.09
CA GLY A 176 1.23 8.53 18.67
C GLY A 176 1.69 7.19 19.21
N ALA A 177 2.46 6.46 18.40
CA ALA A 177 3.11 5.25 18.86
C ALA A 177 4.41 4.98 18.12
N THR A 178 5.32 4.26 18.80
CA THR A 178 6.44 3.60 18.15
C THR A 178 6.12 2.12 18.00
N ARG A 179 6.39 1.59 16.80
CA ARG A 179 6.33 0.17 16.50
C ARG A 179 7.62 -0.27 15.82
N GLY A 180 8.43 -1.04 16.53
CA GLY A 180 9.77 -1.39 16.04
C GLY A 180 10.63 -0.14 15.85
N ILE A 181 11.03 0.14 14.61
CA ILE A 181 11.88 1.28 14.26
C ILE A 181 11.08 2.53 13.85
N LEU A 182 9.76 2.41 13.64
CA LEU A 182 8.94 3.49 13.09
C LEU A 182 8.12 4.13 14.21
N THR A 183 8.27 5.44 14.36
CA THR A 183 7.42 6.27 15.21
C THR A 183 6.43 7.02 14.33
N THR A 184 5.15 7.04 14.71
CA THR A 184 4.06 7.69 13.98
C THR A 184 3.23 8.55 14.93
N PHE A 185 2.81 9.73 14.46
CA PHE A 185 1.91 10.63 15.17
C PHE A 185 0.81 11.17 14.26
N ASP A 186 -0.42 11.16 14.77
CA ASP A 186 -1.54 11.89 14.20
C ASP A 186 -1.57 13.28 14.79
N VAL A 187 -1.47 14.29 13.94
CA VAL A 187 -1.29 15.67 14.37
C VAL A 187 -2.22 16.60 13.61
N THR A 188 -2.52 17.74 14.23
CA THR A 188 -3.08 18.90 13.53
C THR A 188 -1.96 19.91 13.38
N LEU A 189 -1.62 20.25 12.12
CA LEU A 189 -0.65 21.29 11.81
C LEU A 189 -1.36 22.57 11.41
N GLU A 190 -0.77 23.69 11.79
CA GLU A 190 -1.22 25.03 11.47
C GLU A 190 -0.24 25.70 10.51
N LYS A 191 -0.77 26.29 9.44
CA LYS A 191 0.05 27.04 8.49
C LYS A 191 0.64 28.27 9.17
N THR A 192 1.90 28.57 8.87
CA THR A 192 2.55 29.81 9.30
C THR A 192 3.07 30.60 8.11
N ASN A 193 3.37 31.87 8.35
CA ASN A 193 4.02 32.74 7.36
C ASN A 193 5.56 32.74 7.48
N CYS A 194 6.11 31.98 8.42
CA CYS A 194 7.55 31.97 8.69
C CYS A 194 8.30 31.04 7.73
N LYS A 195 9.50 31.47 7.35
CA LYS A 195 10.43 30.67 6.55
C LYS A 195 11.45 30.00 7.47
N THR A 196 11.77 28.74 7.22
CA THR A 196 12.74 27.94 7.99
C THR A 196 14.21 28.31 7.71
N VAL A 197 14.47 29.31 6.86
CA VAL A 197 15.82 29.69 6.37
C VAL A 197 16.36 30.98 6.97
N SER A 198 15.56 31.76 7.69
CA SER A 198 16.11 33.00 8.26
C SER A 198 17.16 32.64 9.32
N ARG A 199 18.32 33.31 9.26
CA ARG A 199 19.47 33.14 10.19
C ARG A 199 19.11 33.28 11.68
N SER A 200 17.88 33.69 11.98
CA SER A 200 17.27 33.79 13.31
C SER A 200 16.71 32.46 13.86
N PHE A 201 16.63 31.39 13.07
CA PHE A 201 16.02 30.11 13.45
C PHE A 201 16.97 28.92 13.28
N GLU A 202 18.06 28.92 14.05
CA GLU A 202 19.00 27.78 14.09
C GLU A 202 18.42 26.54 14.80
N THR A 203 17.37 26.71 15.61
CA THR A 203 16.70 25.63 16.35
C THR A 203 15.18 25.74 16.25
N TYR A 204 14.48 24.61 16.38
CA TYR A 204 13.01 24.59 16.38
C TYR A 204 12.41 25.39 17.56
N LYS A 205 13.13 25.54 18.68
CA LYS A 205 12.68 26.35 19.84
C LYS A 205 12.59 27.83 19.47
N ASN A 206 13.60 28.34 18.76
CA ASN A 206 13.66 29.73 18.35
C ASN A 206 12.55 30.11 17.35
N ILE A 207 12.15 29.17 16.47
CA ILE A 207 11.04 29.42 15.53
C ILE A 207 9.68 29.27 16.19
N LEU A 208 9.53 28.33 17.14
CA LEU A 208 8.27 28.12 17.86
C LEU A 208 7.85 29.35 18.67
N GLU A 209 8.80 30.00 19.35
CA GLU A 209 8.54 31.17 20.19
C GLU A 209 8.21 32.44 19.40
N ARG A 210 8.68 32.54 18.14
CA ARG A 210 8.59 33.77 17.33
C ARG A 210 7.63 33.64 16.15
N CYS A 211 7.14 32.44 15.88
CA CYS A 211 6.28 32.17 14.76
C CYS A 211 4.85 31.86 15.20
N ASP A 212 3.96 32.78 14.86
CA ASP A 212 2.53 32.62 15.09
C ASP A 212 1.87 31.84 13.95
N GLY A 213 0.87 31.06 14.34
CA GLY A 213 0.01 30.35 13.42
C GLY A 213 -1.03 31.29 12.79
N THR A 214 -1.50 30.93 11.60
CA THR A 214 -2.46 31.73 10.84
C THR A 214 -3.93 31.43 11.16
N GLY A 215 -4.20 30.51 12.08
CA GLY A 215 -5.50 29.92 12.38
C GLY A 215 -5.92 28.81 11.41
N VAL A 216 -5.24 28.65 10.27
CA VAL A 216 -5.57 27.65 9.24
C VAL A 216 -4.91 26.32 9.56
N THR A 217 -5.72 25.32 9.94
CA THR A 217 -5.25 24.00 10.37
C THR A 217 -5.55 22.90 9.35
N GLN A 218 -4.74 21.83 9.38
CA GLN A 218 -4.89 20.63 8.56
C GLN A 218 -4.46 19.41 9.37
N LYS A 219 -5.18 18.28 9.22
CA LYS A 219 -4.78 17.00 9.81
C LYS A 219 -3.66 16.38 8.99
N CYS A 220 -2.64 15.89 9.67
CA CYS A 220 -1.47 15.31 9.05
C CYS A 220 -0.98 14.11 9.86
N ILE A 221 -0.16 13.28 9.22
CA ILE A 221 0.57 12.19 9.85
C ILE A 221 2.05 12.54 9.80
N VAL A 222 2.72 12.48 10.95
CA VAL A 222 4.18 12.65 11.08
C VAL A 222 4.78 11.29 11.37
N GLN A 223 5.79 10.90 10.59
CA GLN A 223 6.51 9.65 10.79
C GLN A 223 8.01 9.89 10.83
N TYR A 224 8.74 9.15 11.65
CA TYR A 224 10.20 9.14 11.63
C TYR A 224 10.74 7.78 12.07
N LYS A 225 11.95 7.44 11.62
CA LYS A 225 12.59 6.15 11.85
C LYS A 225 13.70 6.26 12.89
N PHE A 226 13.95 5.16 13.61
CA PHE A 226 15.03 5.02 14.58
C PHE A 226 15.05 6.10 15.68
N TYR A 227 13.87 6.63 16.02
CA TYR A 227 13.73 7.77 16.94
C TYR A 227 14.45 9.06 16.49
N ASP A 228 14.87 9.15 15.22
CA ASP A 228 15.59 10.28 14.64
C ASP A 228 14.64 11.17 13.82
N THR A 229 14.34 12.35 14.35
CA THR A 229 13.46 13.35 13.75
C THR A 229 13.97 13.87 12.40
N LYS A 230 15.27 13.75 12.10
CA LYS A 230 15.83 14.14 10.80
C LYS A 230 15.39 13.23 9.67
N THR A 231 14.86 12.05 9.99
CA THR A 231 14.28 11.12 9.01
C THR A 231 12.79 11.36 8.79
N SER A 232 12.26 12.46 9.33
CA SER A 232 10.83 12.71 9.34
C SER A 232 10.19 12.78 7.94
N ASP A 233 8.94 12.35 7.87
CA ASP A 233 8.06 12.56 6.74
C ASP A 233 6.72 13.08 7.27
N VAL A 234 6.11 14.00 6.54
CA VAL A 234 4.87 14.66 6.94
C VAL A 234 3.88 14.62 5.79
N VAL A 235 2.81 13.84 5.97
CA VAL A 235 1.74 13.68 4.98
C VAL A 235 0.49 14.40 5.48
N CYS A 236 0.07 15.40 4.71
CA CYS A 236 -1.18 16.15 4.84
C CYS A 236 -1.89 16.07 3.47
#